data_AF-Q7VNJ2-F1
#
_entry.id   AF-Q7VNJ2-F1
#
_cell.length_a   1.000
_cell.length_b   1.000
_cell.length_c   1.000
_cell.angle_alpha   90.00
_cell.angle_beta   90.00
_cell.angle_gamma   90.00
#
_symmetry.space_group_name_H-M   'P 1'
#
loop_
_entity.id
_entity.type
_entity.pdbx_description
1 polymer ?
#
loop_
_entity_poly.entity_id
_entity_poly.type
_entity_poly.pdbx_seq_one_letter_code
_entity_poly.pdbx_strand_id
1 'polypeptide(L)'
;MPENLPEGWFNAGFIEWTDSDGVREVRAVTVHKNNQITLMGGTQKLSVGTQIKVYPGCDGRASTCLKKFNNMLNYGGIPHMPNKSPYDGSRVF
;
A
#
# COMPACT_ATOMS: atom_id res chain seq x y z
N MET A 1 -15.99 -6.31 2.02
CA MET A 1 -15.27 -5.02 1.87
C MET A 1 -16.28 -3.95 1.48
N PRO A 2 -16.02 -2.64 1.64
CA PRO A 2 -16.96 -1.62 1.16
C PRO A 2 -17.23 -1.81 -0.33
N GLU A 3 -18.49 -1.85 -0.75
CA GLU A 3 -18.89 -2.22 -2.13
C GLU A 3 -18.41 -1.24 -3.21
N ASN A 4 -17.98 -0.03 -2.84
CA ASN A 4 -17.70 1.06 -3.78
C ASN A 4 -16.23 1.50 -3.82
N LEU A 5 -15.29 0.63 -3.48
CA LEU A 5 -13.86 0.96 -3.64
C LEU A 5 -13.35 0.59 -5.04
N PRO A 6 -12.53 1.43 -5.67
CA PRO A 6 -11.89 1.09 -6.94
C PRO A 6 -11.07 -0.21 -6.85
N GLU A 7 -10.94 -0.92 -7.98
CA GLU A 7 -9.99 -2.03 -8.07
C GLU A 7 -8.58 -1.57 -7.69
N GLY A 8 -7.81 -2.46 -7.05
CA GLY A 8 -6.46 -2.13 -6.60
C GLY A 8 -6.36 -1.18 -5.41
N TRP A 9 -7.48 -0.76 -4.80
CA TRP A 9 -7.46 0.13 -3.62
C TRP A 9 -6.57 -0.36 -2.47
N PHE A 10 -6.44 -1.67 -2.27
CA PHE A 10 -5.58 -2.24 -1.21
C PHE A 10 -4.19 -2.69 -1.70
N ASN A 11 -3.83 -2.53 -2.98
CA ASN A 11 -2.52 -2.91 -3.51
C ASN A 11 -1.39 -2.16 -2.79
N ALA A 12 -0.33 -2.88 -2.38
CA ALA A 12 0.75 -2.34 -1.54
C ALA A 12 0.27 -1.83 -0.16
N GLY A 13 -0.85 -2.35 0.32
CA GLY A 13 -1.32 -2.21 1.70
C GLY A 13 -0.95 -3.42 2.53
N PHE A 14 -1.62 -3.57 3.66
CA PHE A 14 -1.46 -4.73 4.52
C PHE A 14 -2.78 -5.09 5.19
N ILE A 15 -2.88 -6.35 5.60
CA ILE A 15 -3.91 -6.82 6.51
C ILE A 15 -3.30 -7.12 7.87
N GLU A 16 -4.14 -7.02 8.89
CA GLU A 16 -3.81 -7.36 10.26
C GLU A 16 -4.92 -8.23 10.84
N TRP A 17 -4.54 -9.28 11.55
CA TRP A 17 -5.47 -10.07 12.35
C TRP A 17 -4.79 -10.56 13.62
N THR A 18 -5.61 -11.02 14.57
CA THR A 18 -5.14 -11.71 15.76
C THR A 18 -5.41 -13.20 15.59
N ASP A 19 -4.39 -14.04 15.75
CA ASP A 19 -4.54 -15.50 15.65
C ASP A 19 -5.25 -16.08 16.90
N SER A 20 -5.49 -17.39 16.90
CA SER A 20 -6.11 -18.10 18.03
C SER A 20 -5.32 -18.01 19.33
N ASP A 21 -4.01 -17.73 19.24
CA ASP A 21 -3.10 -17.68 20.38
C ASP A 21 -2.91 -16.24 20.87
N GLY A 22 -3.65 -15.28 20.31
CA GLY A 22 -3.58 -13.87 20.67
C GLY A 22 -2.44 -13.10 20.00
N VAL A 23 -1.73 -13.71 19.04
CA VAL A 23 -0.60 -13.10 18.34
C VAL A 23 -1.09 -12.21 17.20
N ARG A 24 -0.53 -11.00 17.10
CA ARG A 24 -0.81 -10.06 16.01
C ARG A 24 -0.02 -10.45 14.77
N GLU A 25 -0.74 -10.82 13.72
CA GLU A 25 -0.19 -11.18 12.41
C GLU A 25 -0.42 -10.05 11.39
N VAL A 26 0.58 -9.79 10.56
CA VAL A 26 0.52 -8.77 9.49
C VAL A 26 1.03 -9.37 8.18
N ARG A 27 0.29 -9.13 7.09
CA ARG A 27 0.70 -9.56 5.73
C ARG A 27 0.48 -8.45 4.73
N ALA A 28 1.42 -8.30 3.80
CA ALA A 28 1.30 -7.34 2.71
C ALA A 28 0.27 -7.81 1.68
N VAL A 29 -0.48 -6.87 1.12
CA VAL A 29 -1.41 -7.10 0.03
C VAL A 29 -0.70 -6.89 -1.30
N THR A 30 -0.67 -7.94 -2.14
CA THR A 30 -0.06 -7.87 -3.47
C THR A 30 -1.08 -7.44 -4.53
N VAL A 31 -2.28 -8.02 -4.49
CA VAL A 31 -3.35 -7.74 -5.47
C VAL A 31 -4.69 -7.65 -4.75
N HIS A 32 -5.46 -6.63 -5.09
CA HIS A 32 -6.86 -6.45 -4.71
C HIS A 32 -7.70 -6.36 -5.97
N LYS A 33 -8.61 -7.32 -6.13
CA LYS A 33 -9.54 -7.38 -7.26
C LYS A 33 -10.91 -7.82 -6.76
N ASN A 34 -11.94 -7.04 -7.05
CA ASN A 34 -13.29 -7.26 -6.51
C ASN A 34 -13.26 -7.39 -4.97
N ASN A 35 -13.84 -8.46 -4.42
CA ASN A 35 -13.81 -8.76 -2.99
C ASN A 35 -12.72 -9.78 -2.63
N GLN A 36 -11.66 -9.89 -3.44
CA GLN A 36 -10.55 -10.80 -3.24
C GLN A 36 -9.23 -10.04 -3.06
N ILE A 37 -8.42 -10.51 -2.12
CA ILE A 37 -7.10 -9.98 -1.83
C ILE A 37 -6.10 -11.13 -1.86
N THR A 38 -5.02 -10.95 -2.62
CA THR A 38 -3.86 -11.82 -2.62
C THR A 38 -2.82 -11.26 -1.66
N LEU A 39 -2.25 -12.13 -0.83
CA LEU A 39 -1.30 -11.77 0.21
C LEU A 39 0.10 -12.25 -0.14
N MET A 40 1.10 -11.53 0.35
CA MET A 40 2.47 -11.99 0.38
C MET A 40 2.70 -12.77 1.67
N GLY A 41 3.06 -14.05 1.55
CA GLY A 41 3.33 -14.95 2.68
C GLY A 41 2.18 -15.90 3.00
N GLY A 42 2.38 -16.74 4.02
CA GLY A 42 1.39 -17.74 4.44
C GLY A 42 0.28 -17.17 5.32
N THR A 43 -0.87 -17.85 5.30
CA THR A 43 -2.09 -17.53 6.07
C THR A 43 -2.34 -18.56 7.18
N GLN A 44 -1.28 -19.09 7.80
CA GLN A 44 -1.44 -20.02 8.92
C GLN A 44 -2.27 -19.38 10.04
N LYS A 45 -3.16 -20.19 10.63
CA LYS A 45 -4.10 -19.78 11.69
C LYS A 45 -5.09 -18.67 11.31
N LEU A 46 -5.20 -18.32 10.03
CA LEU A 46 -6.30 -17.51 9.52
C LEU A 46 -7.45 -18.45 9.14
N SER A 47 -8.59 -18.34 9.83
CA SER A 47 -9.76 -19.18 9.58
C SER A 47 -10.93 -18.36 9.06
N VAL A 48 -11.91 -19.05 8.46
CA VAL A 48 -13.16 -18.41 8.05
C VAL A 48 -13.87 -17.90 9.30
N GLY A 49 -14.28 -16.63 9.28
CA GLY A 49 -14.89 -15.95 10.41
C GLY A 49 -13.92 -15.13 11.27
N THR A 50 -12.60 -15.24 11.06
CA THR A 50 -11.63 -14.34 11.70
C THR A 50 -11.88 -12.90 11.23
N GLN A 51 -12.01 -11.99 12.20
CA GLN A 51 -12.07 -10.57 11.88
C GLN A 51 -10.68 -10.07 11.50
N ILE A 52 -10.58 -9.45 10.33
CA ILE A 52 -9.34 -8.84 9.84
C ILE A 52 -9.53 -7.34 9.68
N LYS A 53 -8.46 -6.58 9.88
CA LYS A 53 -8.37 -5.18 9.46
C LYS A 53 -7.60 -5.11 8.16
N VAL A 54 -8.09 -4.31 7.22
CA VAL A 54 -7.46 -4.11 5.91
C VAL A 54 -7.10 -2.64 5.79
N TYR A 55 -5.81 -2.37 5.53
CA TYR A 55 -5.29 -1.03 5.41
C TYR A 55 -5.10 -0.66 3.93
N PRO A 56 -5.53 0.53 3.50
CA PRO A 56 -5.37 0.99 2.12
C PRO A 56 -3.89 1.05 1.73
N GLY A 57 -3.59 0.63 0.51
CA GLY A 57 -2.21 0.57 0.07
C GLY A 57 -1.61 1.88 -0.41
N CYS A 58 -0.28 1.98 -0.31
CA CYS A 58 0.50 3.15 -0.71
C CYS A 58 1.61 2.69 -1.67
N ASP A 59 1.57 3.17 -2.92
CA ASP A 59 2.56 2.83 -3.95
C ASP A 59 3.80 3.74 -3.91
N GLY A 60 3.93 4.57 -2.88
CA GLY A 60 5.05 5.51 -2.73
C GLY A 60 5.01 6.71 -3.68
N ARG A 61 3.94 6.89 -4.47
CA ARG A 61 3.84 8.01 -5.42
C ARG A 61 3.20 9.24 -4.77
N ALA A 62 3.71 10.42 -5.12
CA ALA A 62 3.17 11.72 -4.68
C ALA A 62 1.69 11.90 -5.06
N SER A 63 1.29 11.44 -6.25
CA SER A 63 -0.09 11.50 -6.73
C SER A 63 -1.05 10.71 -5.82
N THR A 64 -0.65 9.52 -5.37
CA THR A 64 -1.43 8.70 -4.43
C THR A 64 -1.49 9.38 -3.06
N CYS A 65 -0.34 9.87 -2.57
CA CYS A 65 -0.27 10.59 -1.30
C CYS A 65 -1.24 11.78 -1.23
N LEU A 66 -1.32 12.57 -2.31
CA LEU A 66 -2.25 13.68 -2.44
C LEU A 66 -3.70 13.22 -2.63
N LYS A 67 -3.98 12.41 -3.66
CA LYS A 67 -5.36 12.11 -4.07
C LYS A 67 -6.09 11.14 -3.15
N LYS A 68 -5.38 10.13 -2.64
CA LYS A 68 -5.96 9.05 -1.83
C LYS A 68 -5.93 9.36 -0.34
N PHE A 69 -4.84 9.95 0.14
CA PHE A 69 -4.59 10.16 1.57
C PHE A 69 -4.66 11.63 2.00
N ASN A 70 -4.67 12.57 1.05
CA ASN A 70 -4.58 14.01 1.31
C ASN A 70 -3.42 14.37 2.27
N ASN A 71 -2.29 13.67 2.16
CA ASN A 71 -1.16 13.78 3.10
C ASN A 71 0.15 14.18 2.41
N MET A 72 0.06 15.03 1.39
CA MET A 72 1.22 15.47 0.61
C MET A 72 2.29 16.17 1.47
N LEU A 73 1.86 16.85 2.55
CA LEU A 73 2.76 17.54 3.48
C LEU A 73 3.79 16.60 4.14
N ASN A 74 3.41 15.33 4.37
CA ASN A 74 4.29 14.32 4.96
C ASN A 74 4.84 13.32 3.92
N TYR A 75 4.81 13.68 2.63
CA TYR A 75 5.40 12.85 1.59
C TYR A 75 6.94 12.86 1.68
N GLY A 76 7.55 11.73 2.04
CA GLY A 76 9.00 11.62 2.24
C GLY A 76 9.84 11.41 0.97
N GLY A 77 9.25 11.54 -0.22
CA GLY A 77 9.95 11.39 -1.50
C GLY A 77 10.44 12.71 -2.10
N ILE A 78 11.15 12.64 -3.23
CA ILE A 78 11.68 13.81 -3.95
C ILE A 78 11.12 13.81 -5.40
N PRO A 79 9.84 14.20 -5.59
CA PRO A 79 9.15 14.01 -6.88
C PRO A 79 9.70 14.91 -8.01
N HIS A 80 10.47 15.93 -7.66
CA HIS A 80 11.08 16.88 -8.60
C HIS A 80 12.59 16.67 -8.77
N MET A 81 13.12 15.53 -8.33
CA MET A 81 14.53 15.19 -8.56
C MET A 81 14.81 15.16 -10.07
N PRO A 82 15.76 15.97 -10.58
CA PRO A 82 16.11 15.94 -11.99
C PRO A 82 16.66 14.57 -12.39
N ASN A 83 16.25 14.07 -13.57
CA ASN A 83 16.78 12.82 -14.13
C ASN A 83 18.13 13.00 -14.84
N LYS A 84 18.60 14.25 -14.99
CA LYS A 84 19.88 14.56 -15.62
C LYS A 84 20.93 14.90 -14.58
N SER A 85 22.15 14.46 -14.83
CA SER A 85 23.29 14.83 -14.00
C SER A 85 23.65 16.29 -14.26
N PRO A 86 23.86 17.11 -13.22
CA PRO A 86 24.37 18.46 -13.40
C PRO A 86 25.81 18.49 -13.95
N TYR A 87 26.48 17.34 -14.02
CA TYR A 87 27.85 17.18 -14.52
C TYR A 87 27.91 16.54 -15.92
N ASP A 88 26.79 16.32 -16.59
CA ASP A 88 26.76 15.72 -17.94
C ASP A 88 27.20 16.67 -19.07
N GLY A 89 27.63 17.90 -18.72
CA GLY A 89 28.08 18.91 -19.67
C GLY A 89 26.95 19.63 -20.40
N SER A 90 25.68 19.23 -20.19
CA SER A 90 24.52 19.97 -20.70
C SER A 90 24.19 21.14 -19.77
N ARG A 91 23.79 22.28 -20.35
CA ARG A 91 23.32 23.44 -19.57
C ARG A 91 21.92 23.14 -19.04
N VAL A 92 21.84 22.66 -17.81
CA VAL A 92 20.56 22.37 -17.12
C VAL A 92 20.15 23.48 -16.15
N PHE A 93 21.00 24.49 -15.98
CA PHE A 93 20.78 25.73 -15.24
C PHE A 93 21.32 26.91 -16.06
#